data_AF-A0A507CRF0-F1
#
_entry.id   AF-A0A507CRF0-F1
#
_cell.length_a   1.000
_cell.length_b   1.000
_cell.length_c   1.000
_cell.angle_alpha   90.00
_cell.angle_beta   90.00
_cell.angle_gamma   90.00
#
_symmetry.space_group_name_H-M   'P 1'
#
loop_
_entity.id
_entity.type
_entity.pdbx_description
1 polymer ?
#
loop_
_entity_poly.entity_id
_entity_poly.type
_entity_poly.pdbx_seq_one_letter_code
_entity_poly.pdbx_strand_id
1 'polypeptide(L)'
;MPETTLSQVPSIYIAADDGADIINKSLGGFPGYTDDPQVRAVDDVSNKGVIAISSAGNSGSTGVYSVGNPGTGLLGLSIASFDNAEAPFPYAVIDEKRIPYGFGEANANFKEGQLLDVVVNDFEADANDVQDDGVKINHSGGSSARCGRAFAAGAAQCVLYSTDLSIPGIAGSADIPSIMIGQAGGRAIIAAVKAGKTPTF
;
A
#
# COMPACT_ATOMS: atom_id res chain seq x y z
N MET A 1 -20.83 0.43 -17.87
CA MET A 1 -20.94 0.85 -16.46
C MET A 1 -21.34 2.34 -16.30
N PRO A 2 -22.48 2.82 -16.86
CA PRO A 2 -22.93 4.21 -16.68
C PRO A 2 -23.85 4.44 -15.46
N GLU A 3 -24.31 3.40 -14.76
CA GLU A 3 -25.32 3.55 -13.69
C GLU A 3 -24.80 4.13 -12.37
N THR A 4 -23.49 4.01 -12.08
CA THR A 4 -22.92 4.49 -10.81
C THR A 4 -22.60 5.98 -10.82
N THR A 5 -22.43 6.61 -11.99
CA THR A 5 -22.13 8.05 -12.05
C THR A 5 -23.35 8.91 -11.75
N LEU A 6 -24.52 8.54 -12.28
CA LEU A 6 -25.77 9.26 -12.02
C LEU A 6 -26.30 9.08 -10.59
N SER A 7 -26.06 7.93 -9.94
CA SER A 7 -26.54 7.70 -8.58
C SER A 7 -25.87 8.59 -7.53
N GLN A 8 -24.67 9.14 -7.83
CA GLN A 8 -23.92 9.98 -6.91
C GLN A 8 -24.30 11.48 -7.02
N VAL A 9 -24.81 11.93 -8.15
CA VAL A 9 -25.18 13.35 -8.35
C VAL A 9 -26.18 13.83 -7.29
N PRO A 10 -27.28 13.10 -6.98
CA PRO A 10 -28.19 13.51 -5.91
C PRO A 10 -27.51 13.66 -4.55
N SER A 11 -26.56 12.79 -4.20
CA SER A 11 -25.87 12.87 -2.90
C SER A 11 -25.04 14.15 -2.73
N ILE A 12 -24.50 14.72 -3.81
CA ILE A 12 -23.75 15.98 -3.77
C ILE A 12 -24.70 17.14 -3.42
N TYR A 13 -25.86 17.20 -4.06
CA TYR A 13 -26.85 18.23 -3.78
C TYR A 13 -27.51 18.07 -2.42
N ILE A 14 -27.89 16.84 -2.03
CA ILE A 14 -28.47 16.57 -0.72
C ILE A 14 -27.51 16.99 0.39
N ALA A 15 -26.21 16.66 0.29
CA ALA A 15 -25.23 17.09 1.28
C ALA A 15 -25.16 18.63 1.41
N ALA A 16 -25.18 19.35 0.29
CA ALA A 16 -25.17 20.81 0.30
C ALA A 16 -26.48 21.40 0.86
N ASP A 17 -27.63 20.85 0.48
CA ASP A 17 -28.96 21.28 0.94
C ASP A 17 -29.16 20.99 2.44
N ASP A 18 -28.56 19.91 2.95
CA ASP A 18 -28.50 19.55 4.37
C ASP A 18 -27.51 20.44 5.17
N GLY A 19 -26.83 21.38 4.50
CA GLY A 19 -25.98 22.40 5.13
C GLY A 19 -24.52 21.98 5.32
N ALA A 20 -23.99 21.06 4.52
CA ALA A 20 -22.56 20.73 4.57
C ALA A 20 -21.69 21.92 4.10
N ASP A 21 -20.70 22.28 4.92
CA ASP A 21 -19.68 23.28 4.53
C ASP A 21 -18.62 22.70 3.58
N ILE A 22 -18.32 21.40 3.74
CA ILE A 22 -17.28 20.67 2.99
C ILE A 22 -17.84 19.32 2.54
N ILE A 23 -17.62 18.98 1.27
CA ILE A 23 -17.95 17.67 0.70
C ILE A 23 -16.66 17.01 0.21
N ASN A 24 -16.26 15.89 0.82
CA ASN A 24 -15.13 15.09 0.35
C ASN A 24 -15.60 13.88 -0.47
N LYS A 25 -15.04 13.72 -1.68
CA LYS A 25 -15.38 12.64 -2.60
C LYS A 25 -14.14 11.91 -3.11
N SER A 26 -13.83 10.79 -2.44
CA SER A 26 -12.78 9.84 -2.85
C SER A 26 -13.28 8.84 -3.89
N LEU A 27 -14.03 9.31 -4.87
CA LEU A 27 -14.65 8.50 -5.92
C LEU A 27 -14.50 9.22 -7.25
N GLY A 28 -14.15 8.47 -8.28
CA GLY A 28 -14.09 9.00 -9.63
C GLY A 28 -14.06 7.93 -10.70
N GLY A 29 -14.19 8.38 -11.95
CA GLY A 29 -14.23 7.54 -13.13
C GLY A 29 -13.76 8.28 -14.38
N PHE A 30 -13.75 7.55 -15.49
CA PHE A 30 -13.36 8.07 -16.80
C PHE A 30 -14.55 8.00 -17.77
N PRO A 31 -14.71 8.98 -18.69
CA PRO A 31 -13.91 10.20 -18.86
C PRO A 31 -14.29 11.35 -17.91
N GLY A 32 -13.33 12.20 -17.59
CA GLY A 32 -13.53 13.40 -16.76
C GLY A 32 -13.74 14.67 -17.58
N TYR A 33 -14.82 14.77 -18.36
CA TYR A 33 -15.13 16.01 -19.10
C TYR A 33 -15.97 16.99 -18.27
N THR A 34 -15.90 18.27 -18.59
CA THR A 34 -16.58 19.35 -17.84
C THR A 34 -18.11 19.32 -17.94
N ASP A 35 -18.66 18.58 -18.91
CA ASP A 35 -20.09 18.36 -19.08
C ASP A 35 -20.60 17.12 -18.33
N ASP A 36 -19.72 16.40 -17.64
CA ASP A 36 -20.12 15.27 -16.80
C ASP A 36 -21.04 15.73 -15.65
N PRO A 37 -22.17 15.03 -15.40
CA PRO A 37 -23.12 15.42 -14.36
C PRO A 37 -22.52 15.56 -12.96
N GLN A 38 -21.53 14.74 -12.59
CA GLN A 38 -20.86 14.88 -11.28
C GLN A 38 -19.97 16.11 -11.23
N VAL A 39 -19.30 16.42 -12.33
CA VAL A 39 -18.48 17.64 -12.45
C VAL A 39 -19.36 18.88 -12.29
N ARG A 40 -20.50 18.92 -12.99
CA ARG A 40 -21.48 20.01 -12.88
C ARG A 40 -22.02 20.14 -11.46
N ALA A 41 -22.34 19.03 -10.80
CA ALA A 41 -22.83 19.05 -9.43
C ALA A 41 -21.80 19.60 -8.43
N VAL A 42 -20.53 19.21 -8.58
CA VAL A 42 -19.42 19.76 -7.78
C VAL A 42 -19.27 21.26 -7.99
N ASP A 43 -19.30 21.72 -9.25
CA ASP A 43 -19.18 23.15 -9.56
C ASP A 43 -20.41 23.96 -9.06
N ASP A 44 -21.61 23.40 -9.15
CA ASP A 44 -22.85 24.04 -8.73
C ASP A 44 -22.90 24.25 -7.20
N VAL A 45 -22.50 23.26 -6.40
CA VAL A 45 -22.43 23.42 -4.93
C VAL A 45 -21.26 24.31 -4.51
N SER A 46 -20.14 24.27 -5.25
CA SER A 46 -18.99 25.15 -5.01
C SER A 46 -19.33 26.63 -5.25
N ASN A 47 -20.10 26.92 -6.30
CA ASN A 47 -20.64 28.26 -6.55
C ASN A 47 -21.54 28.78 -5.42
N LYS A 48 -22.14 27.90 -4.63
CA LYS A 48 -22.99 28.25 -3.49
C LYS A 48 -22.21 28.36 -2.17
N GLY A 49 -20.88 28.21 -2.21
CA GLY A 49 -20.00 28.38 -1.05
C GLY A 49 -19.61 27.07 -0.33
N VAL A 50 -20.01 25.91 -0.85
CA VAL A 50 -19.60 24.60 -0.31
C VAL A 50 -18.23 24.22 -0.85
N ILE A 51 -17.28 23.82 0.01
CA ILE A 51 -15.96 23.35 -0.46
C ILE A 51 -16.08 21.91 -0.92
N ALA A 52 -16.17 21.68 -2.23
CA ALA A 52 -16.19 20.33 -2.80
C ALA A 52 -14.78 19.86 -3.17
N ILE A 53 -14.37 18.72 -2.61
CA ILE A 53 -13.03 18.13 -2.74
C ILE A 53 -13.16 16.77 -3.42
N SER A 54 -12.39 16.53 -4.47
CA SER A 54 -12.36 15.28 -5.22
C SER A 54 -10.94 14.75 -5.38
N SER A 55 -10.76 13.43 -5.28
CA SER A 55 -9.48 12.81 -5.63
C SER A 55 -9.22 12.91 -7.13
N ALA A 56 -8.01 13.29 -7.55
CA ALA A 56 -7.63 13.31 -8.96
C ALA A 56 -7.64 11.91 -9.62
N GLY A 57 -7.44 10.87 -8.82
CA GLY A 57 -7.40 9.46 -9.23
C GLY A 57 -5.99 8.85 -9.20
N ASN A 58 -5.93 7.53 -9.22
CA ASN A 58 -4.67 6.76 -9.09
C ASN A 58 -4.12 6.29 -10.45
N SER A 59 -4.62 6.84 -11.55
CA SER A 59 -4.26 6.43 -12.91
C SER A 59 -3.20 7.32 -13.55
N GLY A 60 -2.38 8.02 -12.76
CA GLY A 60 -1.36 8.95 -13.28
C GLY A 60 -0.36 8.32 -14.25
N SER A 61 -0.12 7.00 -14.16
CA SER A 61 0.75 6.25 -15.07
C SER A 61 0.19 6.09 -16.49
N THR A 62 -1.10 6.34 -16.72
CA THR A 62 -1.70 6.28 -18.07
C THR A 62 -1.38 7.50 -18.92
N GLY A 63 -0.73 8.51 -18.34
CA GLY A 63 -0.22 9.70 -19.02
C GLY A 63 -1.06 10.95 -18.77
N VAL A 64 -0.89 11.93 -19.66
CA VAL A 64 -1.64 13.19 -19.63
C VAL A 64 -3.15 12.93 -19.76
N TYR A 65 -3.97 13.78 -19.14
CA TYR A 65 -5.43 13.65 -19.11
C TYR A 65 -5.96 12.41 -18.36
N SER A 66 -5.21 11.92 -17.37
CA SER A 66 -5.60 10.80 -16.50
C SER A 66 -6.55 11.18 -15.36
N VAL A 67 -6.82 12.48 -15.14
CA VAL A 67 -7.74 12.96 -14.10
C VAL A 67 -9.18 12.58 -14.45
N GLY A 68 -9.88 11.95 -13.51
CA GLY A 68 -11.26 11.49 -13.68
C GLY A 68 -12.31 12.51 -13.19
N ASN A 69 -13.58 12.25 -13.51
CA ASN A 69 -14.69 12.95 -12.85
C ASN A 69 -14.72 12.59 -11.35
N PRO A 70 -15.21 13.48 -10.46
CA PRO A 70 -15.51 14.89 -10.68
C PRO A 70 -14.29 15.81 -10.49
N GLY A 71 -13.08 15.25 -10.37
CA GLY A 71 -11.82 15.99 -10.17
C GLY A 71 -11.40 16.89 -11.34
N THR A 72 -12.21 17.00 -12.40
CA THR A 72 -12.03 17.91 -13.54
C THR A 72 -12.98 19.11 -13.51
N GLY A 73 -13.72 19.31 -12.42
CA GLY A 73 -14.51 20.53 -12.20
C GLY A 73 -13.66 21.78 -12.14
N LEU A 74 -14.26 22.91 -12.53
CA LEU A 74 -13.58 24.19 -12.61
C LEU A 74 -13.51 24.91 -11.27
N LEU A 75 -14.43 24.58 -10.36
CA LEU A 75 -14.60 25.26 -9.08
C LEU A 75 -14.33 24.35 -7.88
N GLY A 76 -14.49 23.04 -8.05
CA GLY A 76 -14.08 22.05 -7.06
C GLY A 76 -12.56 21.91 -6.92
N LEU A 77 -12.11 21.40 -5.78
CA LEU A 77 -10.69 21.12 -5.52
C LEU A 77 -10.36 19.69 -5.96
N SER A 78 -9.41 19.56 -6.88
CA SER A 78 -8.85 18.28 -7.32
C SER A 78 -7.54 17.98 -6.60
N ILE A 79 -7.51 16.90 -5.82
CA ILE A 79 -6.39 16.59 -4.92
C ILE A 79 -5.55 15.46 -5.50
N ALA A 80 -4.29 15.77 -5.79
CA ALA A 80 -3.25 14.79 -6.09
C ALA A 80 -2.66 14.18 -4.80
N SER A 81 -1.97 13.05 -4.93
CA SER A 81 -1.28 12.40 -3.83
C SER A 81 0.24 12.49 -4.01
N PHE A 82 0.95 12.62 -2.89
CA PHE A 82 2.39 12.45 -2.79
C PHE A 82 2.69 11.65 -1.52
N ASP A 83 3.84 10.97 -1.49
CA ASP A 83 4.23 10.18 -0.33
C ASP A 83 4.65 11.09 0.83
N ASN A 84 4.22 10.72 2.04
CA ASN A 84 4.63 11.43 3.25
C ASN A 84 6.13 11.24 3.52
N ALA A 85 6.79 12.26 4.07
CA ALA A 85 8.17 12.14 4.54
C ALA A 85 8.28 11.18 5.75
N GLU A 86 7.24 11.15 6.59
CA GLU A 86 7.15 10.32 7.79
C GLU A 86 5.72 9.79 7.91
N ALA A 87 5.57 8.53 8.29
CA ALA A 87 4.27 7.92 8.55
C ALA A 87 4.34 6.89 9.69
N PRO A 88 3.29 6.78 10.51
CA PRO A 88 3.24 5.74 11.52
C PRO A 88 3.10 4.37 10.84
N PHE A 89 4.11 3.52 11.01
CA PHE A 89 4.07 2.11 10.62
C PHE A 89 4.29 1.24 11.86
N PRO A 90 3.68 0.04 11.90
CA PRO A 90 4.14 -0.97 12.84
C PRO A 90 5.61 -1.31 12.49
N TYR A 91 6.41 -1.55 13.52
CA TYR A 91 7.83 -1.87 13.34
C TYR A 91 8.22 -3.12 14.11
N ALA A 92 9.15 -3.86 13.55
CA ALA A 92 9.90 -4.91 14.24
C ALA A 92 11.20 -4.30 14.76
N VAL A 93 11.74 -4.85 15.84
CA VAL A 93 13.08 -4.47 16.33
C VAL A 93 14.05 -5.54 15.84
N ILE A 94 14.93 -5.18 14.91
CA ILE A 94 15.94 -6.10 14.39
C ILE A 94 17.32 -5.49 14.62
N ASP A 95 18.19 -6.17 15.37
CA ASP A 95 19.50 -5.65 15.77
C ASP A 95 19.39 -4.22 16.37
N GLU A 96 18.46 -4.06 17.32
CA GLU A 96 18.10 -2.80 18.01
C GLU A 96 17.51 -1.70 17.10
N LYS A 97 17.32 -1.96 15.81
CA LYS A 97 16.75 -0.99 14.86
C LYS A 97 15.26 -1.23 14.65
N ARG A 98 14.50 -0.14 14.60
CA ARG A 98 13.08 -0.19 14.23
C ARG A 98 12.95 -0.28 12.72
N ILE A 99 12.43 -1.41 12.24
CA ILE A 99 12.22 -1.67 10.81
C ILE A 99 10.71 -1.73 10.56
N PRO A 100 10.13 -0.82 9.77
CA PRO A 100 8.71 -0.84 9.45
C PRO A 100 8.33 -2.06 8.62
N TYR A 101 7.12 -2.58 8.83
CA TYR A 101 6.63 -3.76 8.12
C TYR A 101 5.15 -3.69 7.75
N GLY A 102 4.75 -4.53 6.79
CA GLY A 102 3.38 -4.89 6.46
C GLY A 102 3.06 -6.30 6.95
N PHE A 103 1.84 -6.54 7.43
CA PHE A 103 1.43 -7.83 7.98
C PHE A 103 1.13 -8.88 6.90
N GLY A 104 1.33 -10.14 7.28
CA GLY A 104 0.72 -11.29 6.64
C GLY A 104 -0.75 -11.44 7.02
N GLU A 105 -1.64 -11.33 6.05
CA GLU A 105 -3.10 -11.38 6.24
C GLU A 105 -3.58 -12.74 6.79
N ALA A 106 -2.93 -13.85 6.39
CA ALA A 106 -3.34 -15.20 6.79
C ALA A 106 -3.03 -15.53 8.27
N ASN A 107 -2.00 -14.91 8.85
CA ASN A 107 -1.62 -15.11 10.24
C ASN A 107 -0.76 -13.93 10.75
N ALA A 108 -1.35 -13.13 11.64
CA ALA A 108 -0.69 -12.00 12.29
C ALA A 108 -0.38 -12.26 13.77
N ASN A 109 -0.35 -13.53 14.21
CA ASN A 109 -0.17 -13.91 15.63
C ASN A 109 1.30 -13.83 16.07
N PHE A 110 1.89 -12.64 16.00
CA PHE A 110 3.20 -12.37 16.59
C PHE A 110 3.13 -12.32 18.11
N LYS A 111 4.16 -12.84 18.77
CA LYS A 111 4.32 -12.73 20.23
C LYS A 111 5.27 -11.58 20.52
N GLU A 112 4.77 -10.57 21.22
CA GLU A 112 5.57 -9.43 21.63
C GLU A 112 6.68 -9.86 22.61
N GLY A 113 7.87 -9.28 22.48
CA GLY A 113 9.04 -9.60 23.31
C GLY A 113 9.71 -10.96 23.01
N GLN A 114 9.30 -11.64 21.95
CA GLN A 114 9.97 -12.86 21.51
C GLN A 114 11.30 -12.51 20.83
N LEU A 115 12.42 -12.99 21.38
CA LEU A 115 13.74 -12.88 20.77
C LEU A 115 14.00 -14.10 19.87
N LEU A 116 14.30 -13.86 18.60
CA LEU A 116 14.57 -14.92 17.61
C LEU A 116 15.86 -14.64 16.83
N ASP A 117 16.57 -15.70 16.48
CA ASP A 117 17.68 -15.60 15.53
C ASP A 117 17.14 -15.40 14.11
N VAL A 118 17.75 -14.48 13.36
CA VAL A 118 17.42 -14.26 11.95
C VAL A 118 18.29 -15.16 11.08
N VAL A 119 17.64 -16.02 10.30
CA VAL A 119 18.29 -16.87 9.29
C VAL A 119 17.92 -16.38 7.89
N VAL A 120 18.92 -16.05 7.09
CA VAL A 120 18.75 -15.60 5.70
C VAL A 120 18.74 -16.81 4.78
N ASN A 121 17.65 -17.00 4.04
CA ASN A 121 17.48 -18.11 3.11
C ASN A 121 18.23 -17.91 1.78
N ASP A 122 18.30 -16.67 1.28
CA ASP A 122 19.12 -16.31 0.12
C ASP A 122 20.04 -15.14 0.44
N PHE A 123 21.34 -15.40 0.40
CA PHE A 123 22.37 -14.41 0.66
C PHE A 123 22.59 -13.49 -0.54
N GLU A 124 22.23 -13.89 -1.77
CA GLU A 124 22.47 -13.10 -2.98
C GLU A 124 21.23 -12.32 -3.45
N ALA A 125 20.18 -12.31 -2.63
CA ALA A 125 18.91 -11.64 -2.96
C ALA A 125 19.08 -10.11 -3.18
N ASP A 126 20.07 -9.49 -2.51
CA ASP A 126 20.44 -8.09 -2.68
C ASP A 126 21.13 -7.79 -4.02
N ALA A 127 21.88 -8.75 -4.56
CA ALA A 127 22.63 -8.61 -5.82
C ALA A 127 21.71 -8.74 -7.04
N ASN A 128 20.69 -9.59 -6.95
CA ASN A 128 19.79 -9.88 -8.07
C ASN A 128 18.51 -9.01 -8.04
N ASP A 129 18.22 -8.32 -6.92
CA ASP A 129 17.02 -7.48 -6.70
C ASP A 129 15.71 -8.15 -7.14
N VAL A 130 15.65 -9.46 -6.96
CA VAL A 130 14.47 -10.29 -7.26
C VAL A 130 13.90 -10.83 -5.97
N GLN A 131 12.57 -10.90 -5.89
CA GLN A 131 11.88 -11.61 -4.82
C GLN A 131 11.92 -13.12 -5.08
N ASP A 132 13.10 -13.72 -4.99
CA ASP A 132 13.27 -15.16 -5.06
C ASP A 132 13.51 -15.77 -3.68
N ASP A 133 13.50 -17.10 -3.61
CA ASP A 133 13.76 -17.85 -2.39
C ASP A 133 15.10 -18.62 -2.47
N GLY A 134 16.06 -18.12 -3.25
CA GLY A 134 17.40 -18.72 -3.40
C GLY A 134 17.40 -20.05 -4.16
N VAL A 135 16.24 -20.59 -4.53
CA VAL A 135 16.15 -21.77 -5.37
C VAL A 135 16.10 -21.30 -6.82
N LYS A 136 17.12 -21.64 -7.63
CA LYS A 136 17.22 -21.30 -9.08
C LYS A 136 16.07 -21.83 -9.96
N ILE A 137 15.02 -22.38 -9.36
CA ILE A 137 13.92 -23.07 -10.02
C ILE A 137 12.62 -22.42 -9.53
N ASN A 138 12.03 -21.62 -10.42
CA ASN A 138 10.70 -21.00 -10.33
C ASN A 138 10.54 -19.88 -9.28
N HIS A 139 10.54 -18.63 -9.77
CA HIS A 139 9.98 -17.43 -9.11
C HIS A 139 8.47 -17.54 -8.75
N SER A 140 7.83 -18.69 -8.96
CA SER A 140 6.41 -18.90 -8.73
C SER A 140 6.16 -19.43 -7.32
N GLY A 141 5.87 -18.50 -6.40
CA GLY A 141 5.42 -18.87 -5.06
C GLY A 141 4.56 -17.84 -4.34
N GLY A 142 4.67 -16.55 -4.69
CA GLY A 142 4.04 -15.50 -3.89
C GLY A 142 4.49 -15.54 -2.43
N SER A 143 3.89 -14.71 -1.59
CA SER A 143 4.21 -14.70 -0.15
C SER A 143 3.78 -15.97 0.57
N SER A 144 2.64 -16.56 0.17
CA SER A 144 2.11 -17.77 0.81
C SER A 144 3.00 -19.00 0.64
N ALA A 145 3.47 -19.30 -0.57
CA ALA A 145 4.33 -20.47 -0.75
C ALA A 145 5.70 -20.26 -0.10
N ARG A 146 6.26 -19.03 -0.15
CA ARG A 146 7.55 -18.72 0.48
C ARG A 146 7.48 -18.88 2.00
N CYS A 147 6.45 -18.35 2.65
CA CYS A 147 6.27 -18.55 4.08
C CYS A 147 5.87 -19.99 4.44
N GLY A 148 5.13 -20.70 3.58
CA GLY A 148 4.88 -22.13 3.74
C GLY A 148 6.15 -22.98 3.70
N ARG A 149 7.10 -22.65 2.80
CA ARG A 149 8.42 -23.30 2.75
C ARG A 149 9.24 -22.99 4.00
N ALA A 150 9.23 -21.74 4.47
CA ALA A 150 9.90 -21.36 5.72
C ALA A 150 9.34 -22.16 6.93
N PHE A 151 8.02 -22.28 7.02
CA PHE A 151 7.38 -23.12 8.04
C PHE A 151 7.79 -24.59 7.94
N ALA A 152 7.78 -25.17 6.73
CA ALA A 152 8.20 -26.54 6.50
C ALA A 152 9.69 -26.78 6.85
N ALA A 153 10.53 -25.74 6.76
CA ALA A 153 11.92 -25.75 7.19
C ALA A 153 12.10 -25.54 8.72
N GLY A 154 11.02 -25.34 9.47
CA GLY A 154 11.03 -25.18 10.92
C GLY A 154 11.16 -23.74 11.43
N ALA A 155 10.96 -22.74 10.57
CA ALA A 155 10.98 -21.34 11.00
C ALA A 155 9.82 -21.04 11.97
N ALA A 156 10.08 -20.18 12.96
CA ALA A 156 9.05 -19.71 13.90
C ALA A 156 8.26 -18.51 13.36
N GLN A 157 8.88 -17.69 12.51
CA GLN A 157 8.30 -16.53 11.85
C GLN A 157 8.86 -16.42 10.42
N CYS A 158 8.10 -15.80 9.52
CA CYS A 158 8.52 -15.55 8.13
C CYS A 158 8.70 -14.04 7.90
N VAL A 159 9.90 -13.64 7.46
CA VAL A 159 10.17 -12.24 7.05
C VAL A 159 10.53 -12.24 5.58
N LEU A 160 9.72 -11.53 4.79
CA LEU A 160 10.00 -11.21 3.38
C LEU A 160 10.43 -9.74 3.28
N TYR A 161 11.12 -9.36 2.21
CA TYR A 161 11.41 -7.96 1.94
C TYR A 161 11.06 -7.56 0.51
N SER A 162 10.63 -6.30 0.33
CA SER A 162 10.31 -5.70 -0.96
C SER A 162 11.57 -5.33 -1.75
N THR A 163 11.50 -5.40 -3.07
CA THR A 163 12.56 -4.95 -3.99
C THR A 163 12.44 -3.46 -4.35
N ASP A 164 11.41 -2.79 -3.85
CA ASP A 164 11.19 -1.35 -4.00
C ASP A 164 10.96 -0.69 -2.62
N LEU A 165 10.62 0.60 -2.64
CA LEU A 165 10.35 1.34 -1.40
C LEU A 165 9.02 0.97 -0.74
N SER A 166 8.21 0.10 -1.34
CA SER A 166 6.90 -0.27 -0.81
C SER A 166 7.02 -1.22 0.38
N ILE A 167 6.07 -1.12 1.31
CA ILE A 167 5.94 -2.00 2.47
C ILE A 167 4.51 -2.56 2.47
N PRO A 168 4.15 -3.41 1.49
CA PRO A 168 2.80 -3.88 1.34
C PRO A 168 2.46 -4.92 2.41
N GLY A 169 1.17 -5.05 2.72
CA GLY A 169 0.65 -6.29 3.30
C GLY A 169 0.90 -7.46 2.34
N ILE A 170 1.03 -8.66 2.89
CA ILE A 170 1.22 -9.88 2.10
C ILE A 170 0.14 -10.90 2.46
N ALA A 171 -0.22 -11.78 1.52
CA ALA A 171 -1.09 -12.90 1.85
C ALA A 171 -0.52 -13.76 3.01
N GLY A 172 0.77 -14.10 2.95
CA GLY A 172 1.44 -14.88 4.00
C GLY A 172 0.93 -16.32 4.07
N SER A 173 1.25 -17.02 5.17
CA SER A 173 0.79 -18.39 5.43
C SER A 173 -0.06 -18.44 6.70
N ALA A 174 -1.06 -19.32 6.76
CA ALA A 174 -1.85 -19.54 7.97
C ALA A 174 -1.00 -20.23 9.07
N ASP A 175 0.02 -20.99 8.70
CA ASP A 175 0.79 -21.85 9.62
C ASP A 175 1.88 -21.10 10.40
N ILE A 176 2.34 -19.95 9.88
CA ILE A 176 3.46 -19.19 10.44
C ILE A 176 3.15 -17.68 10.34
N PRO A 177 3.33 -16.90 11.42
CA PRO A 177 3.16 -15.46 11.35
C PRO A 177 4.20 -14.86 10.38
N SER A 178 3.75 -13.92 9.56
CA SER A 178 4.59 -13.37 8.49
C SER A 178 4.50 -11.86 8.37
N ILE A 179 5.60 -11.24 7.95
CA ILE A 179 5.69 -9.81 7.66
C ILE A 179 6.48 -9.55 6.37
N MET A 180 6.23 -8.39 5.78
CA MET A 180 7.04 -7.82 4.70
C MET A 180 7.73 -6.55 5.20
N ILE A 181 9.06 -6.48 5.12
CA ILE A 181 9.83 -5.25 5.40
C ILE A 181 10.22 -4.54 4.10
N GLY A 182 10.56 -3.25 4.19
CA GLY A 182 11.07 -2.50 3.03
C GLY A 182 12.46 -2.95 2.57
N GLN A 183 12.84 -2.58 1.35
CA GLN A 183 14.13 -2.93 0.72
C GLN A 183 15.34 -2.61 1.60
N ALA A 184 15.35 -1.43 2.23
CA ALA A 184 16.46 -1.00 3.09
C ALA A 184 16.66 -1.92 4.30
N GLY A 185 15.57 -2.39 4.92
CA GLY A 185 15.62 -3.32 6.05
C GLY A 185 16.16 -4.69 5.62
N GLY A 186 15.63 -5.24 4.52
CA GLY A 186 16.10 -6.52 3.98
C GLY A 186 17.58 -6.52 3.63
N ARG A 187 18.04 -5.49 2.90
CA ARG A 187 19.44 -5.34 2.52
C ARG A 187 20.36 -5.17 3.73
N ALA A 188 19.93 -4.45 4.77
CA ALA A 188 20.71 -4.29 6.00
C ALA A 188 20.91 -5.63 6.74
N ILE A 189 19.86 -6.47 6.79
CA ILE A 189 19.94 -7.82 7.38
C ILE A 189 20.91 -8.69 6.57
N ILE A 190 20.74 -8.75 5.25
CA ILE A 190 21.62 -9.55 4.37
C ILE A 190 23.08 -9.11 4.53
N ALA A 191 23.36 -7.80 4.52
CA ALA A 191 24.71 -7.27 4.69
C ALA A 191 25.31 -7.63 6.06
N ALA A 192 24.51 -7.59 7.14
CA ALA A 192 24.96 -7.99 8.48
C ALA A 192 25.34 -9.48 8.52
N VAL A 193 24.53 -10.35 7.93
CA VAL A 193 24.82 -11.79 7.89
C VAL A 193 26.04 -12.09 7.00
N LYS A 194 26.19 -11.42 5.83
CA LYS A 194 27.41 -11.51 5.00
C LYS A 194 28.68 -11.09 5.75
N ALA A 195 28.56 -10.15 6.68
CA ALA A 195 29.65 -9.72 7.55
C ALA A 195 29.91 -10.68 8.75
N GLY A 196 29.22 -11.82 8.82
CA GLY A 196 29.37 -12.83 9.87
C GLY A 196 28.63 -12.50 11.17
N LYS A 197 27.68 -11.56 11.15
CA LYS A 197 26.82 -11.28 12.30
C LYS A 197 25.59 -12.19 12.30
N THR A 198 24.98 -12.34 13.47
CA THR A 198 23.69 -13.03 13.65
C THR A 198 22.67 -12.01 14.14
N PRO A 199 21.92 -11.35 13.25
CA PRO A 199 20.89 -10.41 13.64
C PRO A 199 19.81 -11.12 14.48
N THR A 200 19.26 -10.39 15.44
CA THR A 200 18.16 -10.87 16.28
C THR A 200 16.90 -10.06 16.00
N PHE A 201 15.76 -10.74 16.03
CA PHE A 201 14.41 -10.20 15.89
C PHE A 201 13.72 -10.14 17.25
#